data_AF-B7G659-F1
#
_entry.id   AF-B7G659-F1
#
_cell.length_a   1.000
_cell.length_b   1.000
_cell.length_c   1.000
_cell.angle_alpha   90.00
_cell.angle_beta   90.00
_cell.angle_gamma   90.00
#
_symmetry.space_group_name_H-M   'P 1'
#
loop_
_entity.id
_entity.type
_entity.pdbx_description
1 polymer ?
#
loop_
_entity_poly.entity_id
_entity_poly.type
_entity_poly.pdbx_seq_one_letter_code
_entity_poly.pdbx_strand_id
1 'polypeptide(L)'
;MVADWLAWSRLEPAGKNPIVVVQNRNQAILIPRTPTKTEQHGFARKNETTTRNYLVRTTMASFDEKIKQAIPAEFHMISGSHDSQTSADVYNTGKFQLPNPAGRAGGACTSALLQVLYNNGVAAGELSWVQCLRQMRTALNGMGFDQVPQLTSSRLIDVNTPMAIVPPTATGRKRAVLIGINYTGQQGQLSGCHNDVKNIIKFLTKVHGFNETEMLILMDDGQHHSPTKKNIEDAFTRITQYSQAGDVVFVHYSGHGGRVRDLDGDEDDGFDETLIPVDFKRAGQIIDDDILKILVKPMRQGVTVTVLMDCCHSGTVLDLPYRFSADDSKMRIDQGNANSLFGKLGDMDVAQVACCACLAYVVADMLLN
;
A
#
# COMPACT_ATOMS: atom_id res chain seq x y z
N MET A 1 -17.80 -3.43 -25.18
CA MET A 1 -17.55 -4.67 -24.43
C MET A 1 -18.41 -4.67 -23.17
N VAL A 2 -19.70 -5.00 -23.27
CA VAL A 2 -20.65 -5.06 -22.13
C VAL A 2 -20.61 -6.46 -21.45
N ALA A 3 -19.71 -7.33 -21.88
CA ALA A 3 -19.68 -8.74 -21.48
C ALA A 3 -18.91 -9.02 -20.17
N ASP A 4 -17.98 -8.14 -19.75
CA ASP A 4 -17.04 -8.47 -18.66
C ASP A 4 -17.69 -8.45 -17.26
N TRP A 5 -18.70 -7.60 -17.04
CA TRP A 5 -19.45 -7.59 -15.78
C TRP A 5 -20.34 -8.84 -15.58
N LEU A 6 -20.74 -9.48 -16.68
CA LEU A 6 -21.54 -10.71 -16.68
C LEU A 6 -20.72 -11.97 -16.38
N ALA A 7 -19.39 -11.92 -16.56
CA ALA A 7 -18.50 -13.02 -16.21
C ALA A 7 -18.26 -13.07 -14.69
N TRP A 8 -18.07 -11.91 -14.05
CA TRP A 8 -17.86 -11.81 -12.61
C TRP A 8 -19.12 -12.04 -11.77
N SER A 9 -20.31 -11.73 -12.30
CA SER A 9 -21.59 -12.00 -11.62
C SER A 9 -22.00 -13.48 -11.57
N ARG A 10 -21.21 -14.39 -12.17
CA ARG A 10 -21.47 -15.85 -12.20
C ARG A 10 -20.57 -16.67 -11.28
N LEU A 11 -19.68 -16.05 -10.50
CA LEU A 11 -18.81 -16.76 -9.56
C LEU A 11 -19.51 -16.88 -8.19
N GLU A 12 -20.11 -18.02 -7.91
CA GLU A 12 -20.71 -18.27 -6.59
C GLU A 12 -19.64 -18.55 -5.51
N PRO A 13 -19.82 -18.02 -4.28
CA PRO A 13 -18.88 -18.25 -3.18
C PRO A 13 -18.90 -19.71 -2.71
N ALA A 14 -17.72 -20.34 -2.67
CA ALA A 14 -17.54 -21.70 -2.17
C ALA A 14 -17.92 -21.81 -0.67
N GLY A 15 -18.70 -22.84 -0.35
CA GLY A 15 -19.33 -23.09 0.95
C GLY A 15 -18.35 -23.24 2.13
N LYS A 16 -18.83 -22.84 3.31
CA LYS A 16 -18.12 -22.89 4.59
C LYS A 16 -17.94 -24.34 5.06
N ASN A 17 -16.70 -24.76 5.33
CA ASN A 17 -16.42 -25.95 6.13
C ASN A 17 -16.16 -25.57 7.60
N PRO A 18 -16.65 -26.32 8.59
CA PRO A 18 -16.50 -25.99 10.01
C PRO A 18 -15.10 -26.36 10.54
N ILE A 19 -14.55 -25.49 11.39
CA ILE A 19 -13.26 -25.67 12.08
C ILE A 19 -13.50 -26.49 13.36
N VAL A 20 -12.73 -27.57 13.52
CA VAL A 20 -12.68 -28.41 14.73
C VAL A 20 -11.64 -27.83 15.70
N VAL A 21 -12.04 -27.52 16.92
CA VAL A 21 -11.16 -27.04 18.00
C VAL A 21 -10.53 -28.23 18.72
N VAL A 22 -9.19 -28.32 18.70
CA VAL A 22 -8.43 -29.25 19.55
C VAL A 22 -7.80 -28.44 20.69
N GLN A 23 -8.26 -28.68 21.93
CA GLN A 23 -7.62 -28.18 23.15
C GLN A 23 -6.40 -29.05 23.46
N ASN A 24 -5.24 -28.42 23.71
CA ASN A 24 -4.13 -29.11 24.37
C ASN A 24 -3.74 -28.37 25.67
N ARG A 25 -3.88 -29.07 26.79
CA ARG A 25 -3.47 -28.64 28.13
C ARG A 25 -2.05 -29.16 28.36
N ASN A 26 -1.09 -28.27 28.59
CA ASN A 26 0.03 -28.41 29.54
C ASN A 26 1.14 -27.41 29.21
N GLN A 27 1.34 -26.41 30.06
CA GLN A 27 2.66 -25.90 30.42
C GLN A 27 2.55 -25.08 31.72
N ALA A 28 3.30 -25.51 32.74
CA ALA A 28 3.36 -24.88 34.05
C ALA A 28 4.25 -23.62 33.98
N ILE A 29 3.76 -22.50 34.51
CA ILE A 29 4.50 -21.24 34.61
C ILE A 29 5.29 -21.27 35.94
N LEU A 30 6.63 -21.27 35.84
CA LEU A 30 7.54 -21.05 36.97
C LEU A 30 7.65 -19.56 37.26
N ILE A 31 7.24 -19.13 38.46
CA ILE A 31 7.41 -17.75 38.94
C ILE A 31 8.77 -17.65 39.67
N PRO A 32 9.73 -16.81 39.24
CA PRO A 32 11.00 -16.66 39.94
C PRO A 32 10.83 -15.83 41.23
N ARG A 33 11.58 -16.21 42.28
CA ARG A 33 11.64 -15.50 43.58
C ARG A 33 12.34 -14.15 43.46
N THR A 34 11.90 -13.20 44.27
CA THR A 34 12.48 -11.85 44.43
C THR A 34 13.88 -11.91 45.06
N PRO A 35 14.91 -11.27 44.47
CA PRO A 35 16.27 -11.29 45.01
C PRO A 35 16.46 -10.30 46.19
N THR A 36 17.38 -10.64 47.09
CA THR A 36 17.68 -9.86 48.31
C THR A 36 18.59 -8.65 48.06
N LYS A 37 18.47 -7.63 48.92
CA LYS A 37 19.06 -6.28 48.80
C LYS A 37 20.57 -6.20 48.49
N THR A 38 21.34 -7.25 48.74
CA THR A 38 22.80 -7.26 48.53
C THR A 38 23.23 -7.47 47.06
N GLU A 39 22.33 -7.93 46.18
CA GLU A 39 22.61 -8.11 44.74
C GLU A 39 22.37 -6.83 43.90
N GLN A 40 21.87 -5.75 44.52
CA GLN A 40 21.35 -4.58 43.81
C GLN A 40 22.40 -3.55 43.35
N HIS A 41 23.70 -3.71 43.63
CA HIS A 41 24.70 -2.65 43.32
C HIS A 41 25.73 -3.02 42.23
N GLY A 42 25.75 -4.26 41.73
CA GLY A 42 26.56 -4.68 40.58
C GLY A 42 25.77 -4.92 39.28
N PHE A 43 24.44 -5.01 39.36
CA PHE A 43 23.57 -5.45 38.27
C PHE A 43 22.91 -4.32 37.46
N ALA A 44 22.99 -3.07 37.95
CA ALA A 44 22.17 -1.95 37.50
C ALA A 44 22.54 -1.35 36.12
N ARG A 45 23.70 -1.67 35.53
CA ARG A 45 24.10 -1.13 34.20
C ARG A 45 24.05 -2.13 33.05
N LYS A 46 24.08 -3.44 33.30
CA LYS A 46 23.98 -4.47 32.24
C LYS A 46 22.55 -4.96 31.97
N ASN A 47 21.63 -4.73 32.90
CA ASN A 47 20.24 -5.17 32.75
C ASN A 47 19.29 -4.14 32.13
N GLU A 48 19.60 -2.84 32.15
CA GLU A 48 18.72 -1.84 31.54
C GLU A 48 18.60 -2.02 30.03
N THR A 49 19.70 -2.31 29.33
CA THR A 49 19.69 -2.54 27.88
C THR A 49 18.94 -3.83 27.53
N THR A 50 19.17 -4.92 28.27
CA THR A 50 18.47 -6.19 28.03
C THR A 50 16.98 -6.10 28.37
N THR A 51 16.63 -5.40 29.45
CA THR A 51 15.22 -5.18 29.86
C THR A 51 14.52 -4.23 28.90
N ARG A 52 15.17 -3.15 28.44
CA ARG A 52 14.67 -2.28 27.36
C ARG A 52 14.44 -3.07 26.07
N ASN A 53 15.44 -3.84 25.63
CA ASN A 53 15.32 -4.66 24.41
C ASN A 53 14.19 -5.70 24.52
N TYR A 54 14.00 -6.29 25.70
CA TYR A 54 12.90 -7.23 25.95
C TYR A 54 11.54 -6.57 25.94
N LEU A 55 11.38 -5.43 26.63
CA LEU A 55 10.15 -4.64 26.61
C LEU A 55 9.82 -4.22 25.18
N VAL A 56 10.77 -3.60 24.48
CA VAL A 56 10.60 -3.16 23.08
C VAL A 56 10.13 -4.31 22.17
N ARG A 57 10.76 -5.48 22.25
CA ARG A 57 10.34 -6.66 21.46
C ARG A 57 8.93 -7.13 21.80
N THR A 58 8.57 -7.12 23.09
CA THR A 58 7.25 -7.53 23.55
C THR A 58 6.17 -6.54 23.10
N THR A 59 6.48 -5.25 23.14
CA THR A 59 5.57 -4.17 22.74
C THR A 59 5.37 -4.14 21.22
N MET A 60 6.44 -4.34 20.43
CA MET A 60 6.34 -4.50 18.97
C MET A 60 5.55 -5.74 18.57
N ALA A 61 5.75 -6.87 19.26
CA ALA A 61 4.96 -8.08 19.01
C ALA A 61 3.47 -7.83 19.27
N SER A 62 3.12 -7.12 20.35
CA SER A 62 1.73 -6.72 20.63
C SER A 62 1.16 -5.75 19.59
N PHE A 63 1.97 -4.83 19.07
CA PHE A 63 1.58 -3.90 18.02
C PHE A 63 1.28 -4.63 16.70
N ASP A 64 2.21 -5.46 16.24
CA ASP A 64 2.11 -6.22 15.00
C ASP A 64 0.90 -7.17 15.02
N GLU A 65 0.60 -7.76 16.17
CA GLU A 65 -0.58 -8.60 16.36
C GLU A 65 -1.88 -7.82 16.18
N LYS A 66 -1.98 -6.60 16.74
CA LYS A 66 -3.16 -5.74 16.57
C LYS A 66 -3.32 -5.28 15.11
N ILE A 67 -2.22 -4.88 14.45
CA ILE A 67 -2.24 -4.55 13.03
C ILE A 67 -2.68 -5.75 12.18
N LYS A 68 -2.22 -6.97 12.49
CA LYS A 68 -2.67 -8.18 11.79
C LYS A 68 -4.15 -8.50 12.03
N GLN A 69 -4.70 -8.17 13.19
CA GLN A 69 -6.13 -8.33 13.46
C GLN A 69 -6.97 -7.34 12.66
N ALA A 70 -6.52 -6.08 12.58
CA ALA A 70 -7.28 -5.02 11.93
C ALA A 70 -7.07 -4.93 10.40
N ILE A 71 -5.89 -5.29 9.92
CA ILE A 71 -5.51 -5.40 8.50
C ILE A 71 -5.03 -6.84 8.26
N PRO A 72 -5.92 -7.79 7.95
CA PRO A 72 -5.57 -9.21 7.86
C PRO A 72 -4.64 -9.55 6.68
N ALA A 73 -4.84 -8.88 5.54
CA ALA A 73 -4.04 -9.06 4.33
C ALA A 73 -2.70 -8.30 4.41
N GLU A 74 -1.78 -8.65 3.51
CA GLU A 74 -0.50 -7.96 3.37
C GLU A 74 -0.60 -6.92 2.24
N PHE A 75 -0.52 -5.63 2.58
CA PHE A 75 -0.48 -4.52 1.65
C PHE A 75 0.91 -3.92 1.53
N HIS A 76 1.32 -3.65 0.29
CA HIS A 76 2.44 -2.79 -0.08
C HIS A 76 1.94 -1.72 -1.04
N MET A 77 2.16 -0.45 -0.76
CA MET A 77 1.79 0.65 -1.63
C MET A 77 3.01 1.45 -2.06
N ILE A 78 3.15 1.70 -3.35
CA ILE A 78 4.12 2.65 -3.90
C ILE A 78 3.36 3.89 -4.38
N SER A 79 3.84 5.07 -3.99
CA SER A 79 3.28 6.35 -4.43
C SER A 79 4.37 7.39 -4.70
N GLY A 80 4.02 8.44 -5.45
CA GLY A 80 4.89 9.59 -5.70
C GLY A 80 4.47 10.78 -4.84
N SER A 81 5.26 11.14 -3.82
CA SER A 81 5.00 12.34 -3.01
C SER A 81 5.66 13.58 -3.64
N HIS A 82 4.96 14.71 -3.62
CA HIS A 82 5.49 16.02 -4.02
C HIS A 82 5.12 17.06 -2.94
N ASP A 83 6.07 17.89 -2.54
CA ASP A 83 5.85 18.93 -1.51
C ASP A 83 5.19 20.20 -2.08
N SER A 84 5.17 20.37 -3.41
CA SER A 84 4.54 21.50 -4.10
C SER A 84 3.60 21.07 -5.22
N GLN A 85 2.32 21.42 -5.08
CA GLN A 85 1.21 20.96 -5.93
C GLN A 85 1.45 21.12 -7.44
N THR A 86 1.15 20.04 -8.18
CA THR A 86 0.42 19.91 -9.47
C THR A 86 0.91 18.61 -10.10
N SER A 87 0.02 17.68 -10.45
CA SER A 87 0.38 16.43 -11.13
C SER A 87 1.11 16.76 -12.42
N ALA A 88 2.42 16.58 -12.46
CA ALA A 88 3.21 16.92 -13.62
C ALA A 88 2.97 15.87 -14.71
N ASP A 89 2.15 16.20 -15.70
CA ASP A 89 1.98 15.40 -16.91
C ASP A 89 3.36 15.21 -17.60
N VAL A 90 3.76 13.96 -17.87
CA VAL A 90 5.01 13.68 -18.59
C VAL A 90 4.82 13.99 -20.08
N TYR A 91 5.14 15.20 -20.53
CA TYR A 91 4.99 15.59 -21.94
C TYR A 91 6.05 15.02 -22.89
N ASN A 92 7.08 14.32 -22.40
CA ASN A 92 8.23 13.93 -23.22
C ASN A 92 8.64 12.46 -23.10
N THR A 93 7.70 11.55 -23.35
CA THR A 93 7.96 10.10 -23.47
C THR A 93 8.68 9.69 -24.76
N GLY A 94 9.13 10.63 -25.60
CA GLY A 94 9.83 10.33 -26.86
C GLY A 94 11.18 9.61 -26.68
N LYS A 95 11.81 9.70 -25.50
CA LYS A 95 13.04 8.97 -25.14
C LYS A 95 12.77 7.67 -24.38
N PHE A 96 11.51 7.33 -24.15
CA PHE A 96 11.08 6.24 -23.30
C PHE A 96 10.67 5.02 -24.13
N GLN A 97 11.52 4.00 -24.15
CA GLN A 97 11.22 2.70 -24.77
C GLN A 97 10.67 1.71 -23.73
N LEU A 98 9.64 2.10 -22.98
CA LEU A 98 8.73 1.08 -22.44
C LEU A 98 7.99 0.39 -23.60
N PRO A 99 7.40 -0.81 -23.41
CA PRO A 99 6.58 -1.47 -24.43
C PRO A 99 5.35 -0.61 -24.81
N ASN A 100 5.58 0.36 -25.67
CA ASN A 100 4.69 1.44 -26.03
C ASN A 100 3.91 1.10 -27.31
N PRO A 101 2.59 1.33 -27.37
CA PRO A 101 1.89 1.32 -28.66
C PRO A 101 1.80 2.70 -29.35
N ALA A 102 2.22 3.83 -28.75
CA ALA A 102 1.95 5.16 -29.37
C ALA A 102 2.77 6.42 -28.94
N GLY A 103 3.77 6.38 -28.05
CA GLY A 103 4.61 7.55 -27.75
C GLY A 103 4.00 8.63 -26.83
N ARG A 104 2.92 8.31 -26.09
CA ARG A 104 2.09 9.29 -25.35
C ARG A 104 2.49 9.45 -23.86
N ALA A 105 2.13 10.62 -23.30
CA ALA A 105 2.31 10.99 -21.89
C ALA A 105 1.80 9.92 -20.91
N GLY A 106 2.41 9.85 -19.72
CA GLY A 106 2.03 8.98 -18.61
C GLY A 106 2.30 9.67 -17.28
N GLY A 107 1.84 9.09 -16.17
CA GLY A 107 2.16 9.53 -14.82
C GLY A 107 3.61 9.21 -14.45
N ALA A 108 4.24 10.12 -13.72
CA ALA A 108 5.67 10.06 -13.45
C ALA A 108 6.03 8.88 -12.53
N CYS A 109 5.22 8.57 -11.52
CA CYS A 109 5.46 7.47 -10.60
C CYS A 109 5.33 6.10 -11.30
N THR A 110 4.24 5.91 -12.06
CA THR A 110 4.00 4.69 -12.85
C THR A 110 5.10 4.47 -13.88
N SER A 111 5.48 5.53 -14.60
CA SER A 111 6.55 5.47 -15.58
C SER A 111 7.89 5.10 -14.93
N ALA A 112 8.23 5.74 -13.81
CA ALA A 112 9.47 5.43 -13.09
C ALA A 112 9.52 3.98 -12.58
N LEU A 113 8.44 3.49 -11.96
CA LEU A 113 8.38 2.11 -11.47
C LEU A 113 8.53 1.12 -12.63
N LEU A 114 7.74 1.27 -13.69
CA LEU A 114 7.81 0.37 -14.84
C LEU A 114 9.20 0.39 -15.48
N GLN A 115 9.83 1.55 -15.63
CA GLN A 115 11.19 1.66 -16.15
C GLN A 115 12.19 0.84 -15.34
N VAL A 116 12.14 0.97 -14.01
CA VAL A 116 13.00 0.20 -13.12
C VAL A 116 12.75 -1.30 -13.25
N LEU A 117 11.49 -1.72 -13.27
CA LEU A 117 11.13 -3.14 -13.37
C LEU A 117 11.53 -3.76 -14.72
N TYR A 118 11.40 -3.03 -15.82
CA TYR A 118 11.83 -3.50 -17.15
C TYR A 118 13.36 -3.52 -17.29
N ASN A 119 14.06 -2.50 -16.79
CA ASN A 119 15.53 -2.40 -16.91
C ASN A 119 16.27 -3.47 -16.10
N ASN A 120 15.72 -3.89 -14.96
CA ASN A 120 16.29 -4.95 -14.13
C ASN A 120 15.78 -6.33 -14.53
N GLY A 121 15.14 -6.44 -15.70
CA GLY A 121 14.84 -7.71 -16.33
C GLY A 121 13.70 -8.49 -15.68
N VAL A 122 12.50 -7.90 -15.56
CA VAL A 122 11.16 -8.56 -15.51
C VAL A 122 10.89 -9.48 -14.29
N ALA A 123 11.87 -10.23 -13.83
CA ALA A 123 11.94 -10.89 -12.54
C ALA A 123 12.68 -9.96 -11.58
N ALA A 124 11.92 -9.19 -10.80
CA ALA A 124 12.40 -8.44 -9.64
C ALA A 124 13.02 -9.33 -8.52
N GLY A 125 13.48 -10.54 -8.85
CA GLY A 125 14.00 -11.54 -7.91
C GLY A 125 15.32 -11.15 -7.24
N GLU A 126 16.02 -10.12 -7.73
CA GLU A 126 17.24 -9.58 -7.12
C GLU A 126 17.11 -8.12 -6.68
N LEU A 127 16.09 -7.39 -7.16
CA LEU A 127 15.93 -5.97 -6.85
C LEU A 127 15.22 -5.81 -5.51
N SER A 128 15.93 -5.29 -4.51
CA SER A 128 15.31 -5.01 -3.21
C SER A 128 14.37 -3.81 -3.27
N TRP A 129 13.45 -3.71 -2.30
CA TRP A 129 12.57 -2.54 -2.16
C TRP A 129 13.36 -1.23 -2.13
N VAL A 130 14.47 -1.20 -1.39
CA VAL A 130 15.34 -0.02 -1.31
C VAL A 130 16.00 0.32 -2.64
N GLN A 131 16.48 -0.68 -3.37
CA GLN A 131 17.09 -0.46 -4.68
C GLN A 131 16.04 0.02 -5.68
N CYS A 132 14.83 -0.53 -5.64
CA CYS A 132 13.73 -0.07 -6.48
C CYS A 132 13.41 1.41 -6.24
N LEU A 133 13.18 1.81 -5.00
CA LEU A 133 12.84 3.21 -4.68
C LEU A 133 13.97 4.18 -5.07
N ARG A 134 15.24 3.81 -4.85
CA ARG A 134 16.40 4.62 -5.26
C ARG A 134 16.53 4.76 -6.78
N GLN A 135 16.31 3.66 -7.51
CA GLN A 135 16.32 3.70 -8.97
C GLN A 135 15.13 4.49 -9.51
N MET A 136 13.96 4.40 -8.88
CA MET A 136 12.80 5.23 -9.21
C MET A 136 13.11 6.71 -9.00
N ARG A 137 13.75 7.08 -7.88
CA ARG A 137 14.18 8.46 -7.61
C ARG A 137 15.15 8.97 -8.67
N THR A 138 16.11 8.13 -9.07
CA THR A 138 17.05 8.46 -10.15
C THR A 138 16.33 8.65 -11.49
N ALA A 139 15.35 7.80 -11.81
CA ALA A 139 14.54 7.92 -13.02
C ALA A 139 13.69 9.20 -13.00
N LEU A 140 13.04 9.52 -11.88
CA LEU A 140 12.25 10.74 -11.69
C LEU A 140 13.11 12.00 -11.87
N ASN A 141 14.26 12.07 -11.20
CA ASN A 141 15.21 13.18 -11.35
C ASN A 141 15.70 13.31 -12.80
N GLY A 142 16.01 12.19 -13.46
CA GLY A 142 16.43 12.16 -14.87
C GLY A 142 15.34 12.63 -15.84
N MET A 143 14.07 12.52 -15.45
CA MET A 143 12.92 13.05 -16.19
C MET A 143 12.56 14.49 -15.80
N GLY A 144 13.23 15.08 -14.80
CA GLY A 144 12.95 16.44 -14.31
C GLY A 144 11.80 16.53 -13.32
N PHE A 145 11.47 15.44 -12.61
CA PHE A 145 10.47 15.44 -11.56
C PHE A 145 11.12 15.46 -10.18
N ASP A 146 10.70 16.39 -9.33
CA ASP A 146 11.15 16.47 -7.94
C ASP A 146 10.42 15.48 -7.01
N GLN A 147 9.51 14.65 -7.55
CA GLN A 147 8.76 13.65 -6.78
C GLN A 147 9.68 12.66 -6.07
N VAL A 148 9.40 12.39 -4.80
CA VAL A 148 10.08 11.36 -4.01
C VAL A 148 9.20 10.12 -3.98
N PRO A 149 9.68 8.95 -4.43
CA PRO A 149 8.93 7.72 -4.33
C PRO A 149 8.86 7.28 -2.86
N GLN A 150 7.66 6.90 -2.43
CA GLN A 150 7.39 6.37 -1.10
C GLN A 150 6.85 4.94 -1.22
N LEU A 151 7.19 4.13 -0.21
CA LEU A 151 6.62 2.82 0.02
C LEU A 151 5.93 2.83 1.36
N THR A 152 4.67 2.43 1.42
CA THR A 152 3.99 2.14 2.68
C THR A 152 3.57 0.69 2.74
N SER A 153 3.49 0.13 3.95
CA SER A 153 3.21 -1.28 4.17
C SER A 153 2.34 -1.53 5.38
N SER A 154 1.52 -2.58 5.31
CA SER A 154 0.78 -3.14 6.45
C SER A 154 1.65 -3.95 7.41
N ARG A 155 2.88 -4.28 7.03
CA ARG A 155 3.83 -5.08 7.81
C ARG A 155 5.17 -4.39 7.85
N LEU A 156 5.90 -4.56 8.96
CA LEU A 156 7.30 -4.20 8.98
C LEU A 156 8.05 -5.17 8.05
N ILE A 157 8.58 -4.64 6.95
CA ILE A 157 9.32 -5.39 5.95
C ILE A 157 10.81 -5.04 6.00
N ASP A 158 11.66 -6.01 5.72
CA ASP A 158 13.06 -5.74 5.45
C ASP A 158 13.20 -5.20 4.02
N VAL A 159 13.43 -3.90 3.90
CA VAL A 159 13.55 -3.22 2.60
C VAL A 159 14.76 -3.67 1.77
N ASN A 160 15.70 -4.42 2.36
CA ASN A 160 16.84 -5.00 1.65
C ASN A 160 16.50 -6.36 1.00
N THR A 161 15.33 -6.93 1.30
CA THR A 161 14.86 -8.15 0.63
C THR A 161 14.31 -7.85 -0.76
N PRO A 162 14.38 -8.81 -1.71
CA PRO A 162 13.82 -8.65 -3.04
C PRO A 162 12.34 -8.25 -3.01
N MET A 163 11.97 -7.24 -3.79
CA MET A 163 10.57 -6.87 -3.95
C MET A 163 9.86 -7.92 -4.81
N ALA A 164 8.61 -8.21 -4.48
CA ALA A 164 7.80 -9.14 -5.27
C ALA A 164 6.38 -8.62 -5.45
N ILE A 165 6.04 -8.25 -6.69
CA ILE A 165 4.65 -7.97 -7.09
C ILE A 165 3.82 -9.26 -6.98
N VAL A 166 4.41 -10.39 -7.37
CA VAL A 166 3.87 -11.74 -7.17
C VAL A 166 4.84 -12.49 -6.26
N PRO A 167 4.54 -12.65 -4.97
CA PRO A 167 5.38 -13.41 -4.06
C PRO A 167 5.58 -14.86 -4.55
N PRO A 168 6.77 -15.47 -4.35
CA PRO A 168 6.98 -16.89 -4.66
C PRO A 168 6.04 -17.84 -3.90
N THR A 169 5.48 -17.38 -2.78
CA THR A 169 4.51 -18.09 -1.95
C THR A 169 3.08 -18.01 -2.49
N ALA A 170 2.82 -17.19 -3.51
CA ALA A 170 1.50 -17.05 -4.10
C ALA A 170 1.06 -18.35 -4.81
N THR A 171 -0.11 -18.85 -4.44
CA THR A 171 -0.69 -20.11 -4.97
C THR A 171 -2.08 -19.93 -5.57
N GLY A 172 -2.69 -18.75 -5.38
CA GLY A 172 -4.04 -18.42 -5.83
C GLY A 172 -4.09 -17.66 -7.15
N ARG A 173 -5.20 -16.94 -7.35
CA ARG A 173 -5.45 -16.13 -8.55
C ARG A 173 -4.71 -14.81 -8.50
N LYS A 174 -4.45 -14.25 -9.67
CA LYS A 174 -3.85 -12.92 -9.86
C LYS A 174 -4.94 -11.99 -10.39
N ARG A 175 -5.32 -11.00 -9.60
CA ARG A 175 -6.46 -10.13 -9.86
C ARG A 175 -6.04 -8.67 -9.85
N ALA A 176 -6.73 -7.80 -10.58
CA ALA A 176 -6.38 -6.38 -10.56
C ALA A 176 -7.59 -5.45 -10.55
N VAL A 177 -7.42 -4.26 -9.96
CA VAL A 177 -8.31 -3.11 -10.13
C VAL A 177 -7.48 -1.97 -10.69
N LEU A 178 -7.78 -1.54 -11.91
CA LEU A 178 -6.98 -0.56 -12.65
C LEU A 178 -7.86 0.64 -13.02
N ILE A 179 -7.51 1.81 -12.49
CA ILE A 179 -8.31 3.03 -12.60
C ILE A 179 -7.45 4.12 -13.25
N GLY A 180 -7.92 4.67 -14.37
CA GLY A 180 -7.25 5.75 -15.10
C GLY A 180 -8.23 6.83 -15.48
N ILE A 181 -8.06 8.04 -14.96
CA ILE A 181 -9.02 9.13 -15.16
C ILE A 181 -8.34 10.33 -15.83
N ASN A 182 -8.74 10.63 -17.06
CA ASN A 182 -8.27 11.80 -17.81
C ASN A 182 -9.17 13.04 -17.64
N TYR A 183 -10.37 12.89 -17.08
CA TYR A 183 -11.34 13.98 -16.91
C TYR A 183 -11.66 14.67 -18.25
N THR A 184 -11.83 13.86 -19.30
CA THR A 184 -11.96 14.35 -20.69
C THR A 184 -13.11 15.35 -20.81
N GLY A 185 -12.82 16.55 -21.31
CA GLY A 185 -13.79 17.63 -21.46
C GLY A 185 -14.10 18.42 -20.18
N GLN A 186 -13.37 18.18 -19.09
CA GLN A 186 -13.49 18.94 -17.84
C GLN A 186 -12.28 19.89 -17.64
N GLN A 187 -12.44 20.90 -16.77
CA GLN A 187 -11.28 21.64 -16.26
C GLN A 187 -10.38 20.71 -15.44
N GLY A 188 -9.06 20.80 -15.63
CA GLY A 188 -8.11 19.86 -15.05
C GLY A 188 -7.97 18.56 -15.85
N GLN A 189 -8.32 18.56 -17.13
CA GLN A 189 -8.11 17.39 -18.00
C GLN A 189 -6.64 16.95 -18.01
N LEU A 190 -6.40 15.66 -17.81
CA LEU A 190 -5.11 14.98 -17.93
C LEU A 190 -5.03 14.22 -19.25
N SER A 191 -3.82 13.83 -19.65
CA SER A 191 -3.61 13.09 -20.90
C SER A 191 -2.92 11.73 -20.74
N GLY A 192 -2.34 11.46 -19.57
CA GLY A 192 -1.49 10.29 -19.33
C GLY A 192 -2.15 9.10 -18.63
N CYS A 193 -3.25 9.30 -17.89
CA CYS A 193 -3.76 8.28 -16.97
C CYS A 193 -4.28 7.02 -17.68
N HIS A 194 -4.93 7.18 -18.84
CA HIS A 194 -5.32 6.03 -19.67
C HIS A 194 -4.12 5.26 -20.21
N ASN A 195 -3.01 5.95 -20.48
CA ASN A 195 -1.78 5.31 -20.96
C ASN A 195 -1.11 4.51 -19.85
N ASP A 196 -1.10 5.04 -18.62
CA ASP A 196 -0.59 4.34 -17.44
C ASP A 196 -1.32 3.02 -17.22
N VAL A 197 -2.66 3.04 -17.22
CA VAL A 197 -3.47 1.81 -17.10
C VAL A 197 -3.11 0.81 -18.19
N LYS A 198 -2.97 1.26 -19.45
CA LYS A 198 -2.61 0.38 -20.58
C LYS A 198 -1.20 -0.22 -20.41
N ASN A 199 -0.26 0.55 -19.88
CA ASN A 199 1.09 0.07 -19.60
C ASN A 199 1.09 -0.94 -18.45
N ILE A 200 0.30 -0.71 -17.41
CA ILE A 200 0.12 -1.66 -16.30
C ILE A 200 -0.57 -2.94 -16.76
N ILE A 201 -1.61 -2.89 -17.58
CA ILE A 201 -2.25 -4.09 -18.17
C ILE A 201 -1.19 -4.93 -18.89
N LYS A 202 -0.39 -4.30 -19.76
CA LYS A 202 0.68 -4.99 -20.49
C LYS A 202 1.72 -5.58 -19.56
N PHE A 203 2.14 -4.83 -18.55
CA PHE A 203 3.09 -5.30 -17.55
C PHE A 203 2.54 -6.54 -16.83
N LEU A 204 1.36 -6.43 -16.21
CA LEU A 204 0.75 -7.53 -15.44
C LEU A 204 0.51 -8.79 -16.29
N THR A 205 0.03 -8.62 -17.53
CA THR A 205 -0.25 -9.76 -18.43
C THR A 205 1.02 -10.39 -18.99
N LYS A 206 1.97 -9.59 -19.50
CA LYS A 206 3.17 -10.10 -20.18
C LYS A 206 4.26 -10.54 -19.24
N VAL A 207 4.40 -9.89 -18.09
CA VAL A 207 5.47 -10.14 -17.11
C VAL A 207 5.00 -11.11 -16.04
N HIS A 208 3.84 -10.85 -15.44
CA HIS A 208 3.38 -11.60 -14.27
C HIS A 208 2.28 -12.61 -14.58
N GLY A 209 1.85 -12.73 -15.84
CA GLY A 209 0.85 -13.72 -16.27
C GLY A 209 -0.52 -13.52 -15.61
N PHE A 210 -0.91 -12.28 -15.32
CA PHE A 210 -2.28 -11.97 -14.94
C PHE A 210 -3.20 -12.23 -16.13
N ASN A 211 -4.41 -12.73 -15.85
CA ASN A 211 -5.45 -12.87 -16.86
C ASN A 211 -6.29 -11.59 -16.91
N GLU A 212 -6.50 -11.01 -18.09
CA GLU A 212 -7.31 -9.79 -18.26
C GLU A 212 -8.74 -9.97 -17.74
N THR A 213 -9.30 -11.19 -17.80
CA THR A 213 -10.62 -11.50 -17.24
C THR A 213 -10.68 -11.41 -15.72
N GLU A 214 -9.53 -11.41 -15.04
CA GLU A 214 -9.40 -11.22 -13.59
C GLU A 214 -9.11 -9.74 -13.23
N MET A 215 -9.22 -8.81 -14.20
CA MET A 215 -9.00 -7.38 -14.02
C MET A 215 -10.30 -6.59 -14.11
N LEU A 216 -10.52 -5.68 -13.16
CA LEU A 216 -11.55 -4.65 -13.22
C LEU A 216 -10.91 -3.35 -13.71
N ILE A 217 -11.24 -2.94 -14.93
CA ILE A 217 -10.66 -1.76 -15.58
C ILE A 217 -11.70 -0.63 -15.64
N LEU A 218 -11.34 0.53 -15.09
CA LEU A 218 -12.19 1.72 -15.06
C LEU A 218 -11.46 2.90 -15.72
N MET A 219 -11.99 3.39 -16.84
CA MET A 219 -11.45 4.54 -17.58
C MET A 219 -12.57 5.40 -18.18
N ASP A 220 -12.39 6.73 -18.20
CA ASP A 220 -13.31 7.68 -18.85
C ASP A 220 -13.05 7.79 -20.37
N ASP A 221 -12.73 6.67 -21.02
CA ASP A 221 -12.42 6.59 -22.46
C ASP A 221 -13.63 6.26 -23.34
N GLY A 222 -14.80 6.08 -22.72
CA GLY A 222 -16.04 5.68 -23.40
C GLY A 222 -16.10 4.21 -23.82
N GLN A 223 -15.08 3.40 -23.52
CA GLN A 223 -15.01 1.97 -23.85
C GLN A 223 -15.10 1.09 -22.61
N HIS A 224 -14.44 1.50 -21.53
CA HIS A 224 -14.41 0.78 -20.25
C HIS A 224 -15.51 1.27 -19.31
N HIS A 225 -15.61 0.64 -18.13
CA HIS A 225 -16.50 1.13 -17.09
C HIS A 225 -16.06 2.52 -16.65
N SER A 226 -17.01 3.46 -16.59
CA SER A 226 -16.71 4.83 -16.20
C SER A 226 -16.22 4.88 -14.75
N PRO A 227 -15.11 5.57 -14.43
CA PRO A 227 -14.52 5.65 -13.08
C PRO A 227 -15.29 6.67 -12.21
N THR A 228 -16.59 6.44 -12.05
CA THR A 228 -17.46 7.18 -11.13
C THR A 228 -17.17 6.78 -9.69
N LYS A 229 -17.54 7.62 -8.72
CA LYS A 229 -17.34 7.32 -7.28
C LYS A 229 -17.87 5.93 -6.94
N LYS A 230 -19.13 5.68 -7.30
CA LYS A 230 -19.80 4.40 -7.09
C LYS A 230 -19.08 3.22 -7.73
N ASN A 231 -18.63 3.35 -8.98
CA ASN A 231 -17.98 2.24 -9.67
C ASN A 231 -16.61 1.90 -9.07
N ILE A 232 -15.87 2.91 -8.58
CA ILE A 232 -14.59 2.71 -7.89
C ILE A 232 -14.84 1.98 -6.56
N GLU A 233 -15.80 2.45 -5.76
CA GLU A 233 -16.18 1.81 -4.48
C GLU A 233 -16.67 0.36 -4.69
N ASP A 234 -17.50 0.14 -5.72
CA ASP A 234 -17.99 -1.19 -6.09
C ASP A 234 -16.83 -2.10 -6.53
N ALA A 235 -15.82 -1.57 -7.24
CA ALA A 235 -14.65 -2.34 -7.65
C ALA A 235 -13.77 -2.76 -6.45
N PHE A 236 -13.52 -1.85 -5.51
CA PHE A 236 -12.81 -2.16 -4.26
C PHE A 236 -13.58 -3.15 -3.38
N THR A 237 -14.89 -2.98 -3.25
CA THR A 237 -15.74 -3.91 -2.51
C THR A 237 -15.73 -5.31 -3.15
N ARG A 238 -15.74 -5.39 -4.47
CA ARG A 238 -15.71 -6.69 -5.17
C ARG A 238 -14.40 -7.40 -5.02
N ILE A 239 -13.28 -6.70 -5.23
CA ILE A 239 -11.97 -7.35 -5.19
C ILE A 239 -11.73 -7.99 -3.81
N THR A 240 -12.19 -7.36 -2.72
CA THR A 240 -12.10 -7.93 -1.36
C THR A 240 -13.04 -9.11 -1.15
N GLN A 241 -14.25 -9.09 -1.72
CA GLN A 241 -15.22 -10.20 -1.64
C GLN A 241 -14.76 -11.47 -2.37
N TYR A 242 -14.12 -11.33 -3.53
CA TYR A 242 -13.72 -12.46 -4.37
C TYR A 242 -12.31 -12.98 -4.08
N SER A 243 -11.46 -12.17 -3.45
CA SER A 243 -10.09 -12.59 -3.12
C SER A 243 -10.07 -13.66 -2.04
N GLN A 244 -9.17 -14.62 -2.18
CA GLN A 244 -8.97 -15.74 -1.25
C GLN A 244 -7.51 -15.83 -0.81
N ALA A 245 -7.26 -16.54 0.29
CA ALA A 245 -5.89 -16.78 0.74
C ALA A 245 -5.05 -17.41 -0.38
N GLY A 246 -3.86 -16.87 -0.62
CA GLY A 246 -2.98 -17.23 -1.72
C GLY A 246 -3.16 -16.37 -2.98
N ASP A 247 -4.24 -15.58 -3.11
CA ASP A 247 -4.43 -14.65 -4.21
C ASP A 247 -3.44 -13.47 -4.13
N VAL A 248 -3.09 -12.94 -5.30
CA VAL A 248 -2.33 -11.71 -5.47
C VAL A 248 -3.22 -10.67 -6.12
N VAL A 249 -3.31 -9.49 -5.49
CA VAL A 249 -4.12 -8.37 -5.97
C VAL A 249 -3.21 -7.21 -6.34
N PHE A 250 -3.43 -6.64 -7.52
CA PHE A 250 -2.78 -5.40 -7.94
C PHE A 250 -3.82 -4.28 -8.05
N VAL A 251 -3.63 -3.18 -7.33
CA VAL A 251 -4.47 -1.99 -7.46
C VAL A 251 -3.65 -0.86 -8.06
N HIS A 252 -4.17 -0.22 -9.10
CA HIS A 252 -3.54 0.93 -9.74
C HIS A 252 -4.53 2.06 -9.86
N TYR A 253 -4.10 3.25 -9.45
CA TYR A 253 -4.82 4.49 -9.69
C TYR A 253 -3.89 5.50 -10.34
N SER A 254 -4.34 6.07 -11.47
CA SER A 254 -3.72 7.25 -12.09
C SER A 254 -4.80 8.29 -12.37
N GLY A 255 -4.60 9.50 -11.84
CA GLY A 255 -5.56 10.59 -11.90
C GLY A 255 -5.23 11.71 -10.91
N HIS A 256 -6.16 12.66 -10.72
CA HIS A 256 -6.02 13.65 -9.66
C HIS A 256 -6.13 13.02 -8.28
N GLY A 257 -5.31 13.53 -7.36
CA GLY A 257 -5.48 13.38 -5.92
C GLY A 257 -5.76 14.75 -5.33
N GLY A 258 -6.57 14.78 -4.27
CA GLY A 258 -6.95 16.02 -3.59
C GLY A 258 -6.79 15.90 -2.09
N ARG A 259 -7.16 16.97 -1.40
CA ARG A 259 -7.29 16.99 0.06
C ARG A 259 -8.64 17.58 0.45
N VAL A 260 -9.28 17.01 1.44
CA VAL A 260 -10.44 17.62 2.11
C VAL A 260 -10.08 17.92 3.55
N ARG A 261 -10.79 18.88 4.16
CA ARG A 261 -10.54 19.21 5.56
C ARG A 261 -11.01 18.05 6.43
N ASP A 262 -10.11 17.57 7.27
CA ASP A 262 -10.42 16.55 8.26
C ASP A 262 -11.47 17.10 9.25
N LEU A 263 -12.53 16.31 9.47
CA LEU A 263 -13.65 16.65 10.35
C LEU A 263 -13.68 15.84 11.65
N ASP A 264 -12.96 14.72 11.75
CA ASP A 264 -12.93 13.86 12.93
C ASP A 264 -11.62 13.93 13.72
N GLY A 265 -10.59 14.57 13.15
CA GLY A 265 -9.37 14.99 13.84
C GLY A 265 -8.31 13.90 13.94
N ASP A 266 -8.34 12.91 13.03
CA ASP A 266 -7.37 11.82 13.00
C ASP A 266 -6.16 12.07 12.10
N GLU A 267 -6.12 13.19 11.35
CA GLU A 267 -4.98 13.60 10.53
C GLU A 267 -4.09 14.64 11.25
N ASP A 268 -2.78 14.37 11.26
CA ASP A 268 -1.79 15.25 11.93
C ASP A 268 -1.67 16.63 11.26
N ASP A 269 -1.97 16.72 9.96
CA ASP A 269 -1.96 17.98 9.20
C ASP A 269 -3.36 18.60 9.03
N GLY A 270 -4.40 17.92 9.52
CA GLY A 270 -5.80 18.34 9.47
C GLY A 270 -6.48 18.21 8.10
N PHE A 271 -5.95 17.38 7.20
CA PHE A 271 -6.53 17.13 5.88
C PHE A 271 -6.51 15.65 5.47
N ASP A 272 -7.67 15.08 5.14
CA ASP A 272 -7.76 13.76 4.51
C ASP A 272 -7.26 13.79 3.08
N GLU A 273 -6.58 12.72 2.67
CA GLU A 273 -6.16 12.50 1.31
C GLU A 273 -7.28 11.83 0.50
N THR A 274 -7.41 12.22 -0.78
CA THR A 274 -8.58 11.81 -1.57
C THR A 274 -8.26 11.41 -2.99
N LEU A 275 -9.07 10.47 -3.50
CA LEU A 275 -9.18 10.19 -4.93
C LEU A 275 -10.32 11.01 -5.51
N ILE A 276 -10.15 11.46 -6.76
CA ILE A 276 -11.10 12.33 -7.46
C ILE A 276 -11.80 11.52 -8.57
N PRO A 277 -13.01 10.98 -8.36
CA PRO A 277 -13.72 10.26 -9.41
C PRO A 277 -14.10 11.17 -10.57
N VAL A 278 -14.41 10.61 -11.74
CA VAL A 278 -14.78 11.43 -12.92
C VAL A 278 -16.03 12.29 -12.69
N ASP A 279 -16.92 11.88 -11.77
CA ASP A 279 -18.13 12.60 -11.40
C ASP A 279 -18.06 13.30 -10.03
N PHE A 280 -16.83 13.61 -9.55
CA PHE A 280 -16.58 14.23 -8.24
C PHE A 280 -17.39 15.51 -7.98
N LYS A 281 -17.68 16.31 -9.01
CA LYS A 281 -18.50 17.53 -8.88
C LYS A 281 -19.91 17.26 -8.35
N ARG A 282 -20.43 16.06 -8.57
CA ARG A 282 -21.76 15.63 -8.14
C ARG A 282 -21.70 14.63 -6.98
N ALA A 283 -20.79 13.65 -7.06
CA ALA A 283 -20.70 12.55 -6.10
C ALA A 283 -19.72 12.82 -4.94
N GLY A 284 -18.93 13.88 -5.01
CA GLY A 284 -17.85 14.15 -4.08
C GLY A 284 -16.60 13.31 -4.36
N GLN A 285 -15.60 13.50 -3.51
CA GLN A 285 -14.32 12.79 -3.55
C GLN A 285 -14.43 11.46 -2.77
N ILE A 286 -13.48 10.56 -2.94
CA ILE A 286 -13.34 9.36 -2.10
C ILE A 286 -12.20 9.64 -1.12
N ILE A 287 -12.51 9.71 0.17
CA ILE A 287 -11.52 9.94 1.23
C ILE A 287 -10.78 8.62 1.55
N ASP A 288 -9.53 8.72 1.98
CA ASP A 288 -8.68 7.61 2.43
C ASP A 288 -9.39 6.68 3.41
N ASP A 289 -10.16 7.26 4.32
CA ASP A 289 -10.89 6.59 5.37
C ASP A 289 -12.00 5.65 4.83
N ASP A 290 -12.62 6.04 3.71
CA ASP A 290 -13.55 5.18 2.96
C ASP A 290 -12.79 4.04 2.27
N ILE A 291 -11.60 4.31 1.72
CA ILE A 291 -10.75 3.30 1.06
C ILE A 291 -10.28 2.27 2.09
N LEU A 292 -9.87 2.70 3.27
CA LEU A 292 -9.51 1.83 4.39
C LEU A 292 -10.66 0.88 4.72
N LYS A 293 -11.89 1.40 4.78
CA LYS A 293 -13.10 0.62 5.12
C LYS A 293 -13.51 -0.38 4.03
N ILE A 294 -13.36 -0.06 2.74
CA ILE A 294 -13.88 -0.89 1.64
C ILE A 294 -12.83 -1.77 0.95
N LEU A 295 -11.55 -1.39 1.01
CA LEU A 295 -10.44 -2.11 0.37
C LEU A 295 -9.53 -2.80 1.39
N VAL A 296 -9.10 -2.09 2.44
CA VAL A 296 -8.02 -2.56 3.32
C VAL A 296 -8.53 -3.51 4.40
N LYS A 297 -9.44 -3.04 5.27
CA LYS A 297 -10.02 -3.84 6.37
C LYS A 297 -10.66 -5.15 5.91
N PRO A 298 -11.50 -5.19 4.86
CA PRO A 298 -12.19 -6.42 4.47
C PRO A 298 -11.33 -7.39 3.65
N MET A 299 -10.11 -7.01 3.24
CA MET A 299 -9.24 -7.91 2.47
C MET A 299 -8.81 -9.11 3.32
N ARG A 300 -8.99 -10.31 2.77
CA ARG A 300 -8.83 -11.56 3.53
C ARG A 300 -7.36 -11.84 3.88
N GLN A 301 -7.17 -12.44 5.04
CA GLN A 301 -5.87 -12.97 5.46
C GLN A 301 -5.29 -13.91 4.38
N GLY A 302 -3.98 -13.79 4.13
CA GLY A 302 -3.27 -14.59 3.15
C GLY A 302 -3.36 -14.06 1.71
N VAL A 303 -4.05 -12.94 1.48
CA VAL A 303 -3.97 -12.18 0.23
C VAL A 303 -2.76 -11.24 0.29
N THR A 304 -1.98 -11.16 -0.78
CA THR A 304 -0.96 -10.11 -0.95
C THR A 304 -1.47 -9.06 -1.93
N VAL A 305 -1.44 -7.81 -1.52
CA VAL A 305 -1.93 -6.67 -2.29
C VAL A 305 -0.78 -5.70 -2.56
N THR A 306 -0.53 -5.42 -3.84
CA THR A 306 0.34 -4.31 -4.24
C THR A 306 -0.51 -3.17 -4.79
N VAL A 307 -0.31 -1.97 -4.29
CA VAL A 307 -1.00 -0.76 -4.73
C VAL A 307 0.00 0.21 -5.35
N LEU A 308 -0.34 0.76 -6.50
CA LEU A 308 0.42 1.82 -7.16
C LEU A 308 -0.46 3.04 -7.31
N MET A 309 -0.08 4.13 -6.65
CA MET A 309 -0.83 5.39 -6.66
C MET A 309 -0.02 6.45 -7.41
N ASP A 310 -0.53 6.87 -8.56
CA ASP A 310 0.02 7.93 -9.39
C ASP A 310 -0.87 9.17 -9.33
N CYS A 311 -0.88 9.79 -8.15
CA CYS A 311 -1.64 11.00 -7.85
C CYS A 311 -0.94 11.83 -6.76
N CYS A 312 -1.19 13.14 -6.75
CA CYS A 312 -0.69 14.04 -5.71
C CYS A 312 -1.32 13.71 -4.35
N HIS A 313 -0.56 13.88 -3.25
CA HIS A 313 -1.04 13.65 -1.88
C HIS A 313 -1.61 12.24 -1.66
N SER A 314 -0.82 11.21 -1.98
CA SER A 314 -1.22 9.80 -1.87
C SER A 314 -0.31 8.99 -0.95
N GLY A 315 0.41 9.67 -0.05
CA GLY A 315 1.35 9.03 0.87
C GLY A 315 0.64 8.26 1.99
N THR A 316 -0.53 8.73 2.41
CA THR A 316 -1.39 8.13 3.45
C THR A 316 -2.71 7.59 2.93
N VAL A 317 -2.99 7.60 1.62
CA VAL A 317 -4.30 7.20 1.06
C VAL A 317 -4.83 5.79 1.43
N LEU A 318 -4.02 4.92 2.05
CA LEU A 318 -4.43 3.62 2.60
C LEU A 318 -4.25 3.48 4.13
N ASP A 319 -3.80 4.53 4.80
CA ASP A 319 -3.46 4.58 6.24
C ASP A 319 -2.57 3.43 6.72
N LEU A 320 -1.59 3.04 5.91
CA LEU A 320 -0.72 1.92 6.26
C LEU A 320 0.30 2.33 7.35
N PRO A 321 0.57 1.45 8.34
CA PRO A 321 1.31 1.77 9.56
C PRO A 321 2.82 1.98 9.37
N TYR A 322 3.43 1.49 8.28
CA TYR A 322 4.87 1.65 8.04
C TYR A 322 5.09 2.44 6.76
N ARG A 323 5.95 3.45 6.81
CA ARG A 323 6.38 4.25 5.65
C ARG A 323 7.88 4.19 5.49
N PHE A 324 8.30 4.07 4.24
CA PHE A 324 9.69 4.03 3.79
C PHE A 324 9.84 5.03 2.65
N SER A 325 10.74 6.00 2.79
CA SER A 325 11.03 6.97 1.73
C SER A 325 12.49 6.87 1.28
N ALA A 326 12.71 7.00 -0.02
CA ALA A 326 14.04 7.14 -0.59
C ALA A 326 14.40 8.63 -0.70
N ASP A 327 14.79 9.23 0.42
CA ASP A 327 15.48 10.53 0.41
C ASP A 327 16.95 10.34 0.01
N ASP A 328 17.53 11.35 -0.64
CA ASP A 328 18.91 11.38 -1.14
C ASP A 328 19.93 11.23 0.01
N SER A 329 19.50 11.37 1.27
CA SER A 329 20.35 11.27 2.45
C SER A 329 20.24 9.94 3.21
N LYS A 330 19.04 9.38 3.46
CA LYS A 330 18.80 8.11 4.20
C LYS A 330 17.40 7.54 3.92
N MET A 331 17.28 6.21 3.94
CA MET A 331 15.97 5.55 4.10
C MET A 331 15.43 5.86 5.49
N ARG A 332 14.26 6.50 5.58
CA ARG A 332 13.57 6.72 6.86
C ARG A 332 12.45 5.72 6.99
N ILE A 333 12.45 4.97 8.08
CA ILE A 333 11.29 4.19 8.50
C ILE A 333 10.51 5.08 9.45
N ASP A 334 9.35 5.55 8.99
CA ASP A 334 8.40 6.22 9.86
C ASP A 334 7.29 5.22 10.20
N GLN A 335 7.01 5.06 11.48
CA GLN A 335 5.77 4.40 11.86
C GLN A 335 4.70 5.46 11.67
N GLY A 336 3.94 5.35 10.56
CA GLY A 336 2.77 6.20 10.35
C GLY A 336 1.93 6.22 11.63
N ASN A 337 1.27 7.36 11.91
CA ASN A 337 0.68 7.61 13.21
C ASN A 337 -0.28 6.48 13.62
N ALA A 338 0.23 5.52 14.39
CA ALA A 338 -0.54 4.34 14.71
C ALA A 338 -1.76 4.68 15.55
N ASN A 339 -1.71 5.77 16.32
CA ASN A 339 -2.87 6.24 17.06
C ASN A 339 -3.98 6.68 16.10
N SER A 340 -3.65 7.35 14.99
CA SER A 340 -4.59 7.70 13.92
C SER A 340 -5.18 6.44 13.30
N LEU A 341 -4.33 5.49 12.87
CA LEU A 341 -4.80 4.22 12.29
C LEU A 341 -5.70 3.43 13.26
N PHE A 342 -5.33 3.26 14.53
CA PHE A 342 -6.18 2.55 15.50
C PHE A 342 -7.47 3.30 15.84
N GLY A 343 -7.44 4.64 15.82
CA GLY A 343 -8.62 5.50 15.86
C GLY A 343 -9.57 5.17 14.70
N LYS A 344 -9.06 5.22 13.46
CA LYS A 344 -9.79 4.84 12.23
C LYS A 344 -10.28 3.39 12.24
N LEU A 345 -9.53 2.49 12.88
CA LEU A 345 -9.88 1.07 12.99
C LEU A 345 -11.04 0.82 13.97
N GLY A 346 -11.30 1.73 14.91
CA GLY A 346 -12.34 1.58 15.95
C GLY A 346 -11.94 0.59 17.06
N ASP A 347 -10.68 0.16 17.07
CA ASP A 347 -10.14 -0.88 17.95
C ASP A 347 -9.12 -0.27 18.93
N MET A 348 -9.57 -0.01 20.17
CA MET A 348 -8.80 0.22 21.41
C MET A 348 -8.46 1.67 21.87
N ASP A 349 -8.27 1.75 23.19
CA ASP A 349 -7.94 2.91 24.02
C ASP A 349 -6.55 3.52 23.67
N VAL A 350 -6.54 4.82 23.34
CA VAL A 350 -5.44 5.61 22.76
C VAL A 350 -4.15 5.58 23.61
N ALA A 351 -4.29 5.42 24.93
CA ALA A 351 -3.17 5.38 25.87
C ALA A 351 -2.27 4.14 25.70
N GLN A 352 -2.81 3.03 25.16
CA GLN A 352 -2.07 1.78 25.02
C GLN A 352 -1.25 1.70 23.72
N VAL A 353 -1.63 2.48 22.70
CA VAL A 353 -0.97 2.55 21.39
C VAL A 353 0.23 3.51 21.42
N ALA A 354 0.10 4.66 22.08
CA ALA A 354 1.16 5.67 22.19
C ALA A 354 2.44 5.13 22.88
N CYS A 355 2.29 4.21 23.84
CA CYS A 355 3.42 3.56 24.50
C CYS A 355 4.16 2.57 23.59
N CYS A 356 3.48 2.00 22.58
CA CYS A 356 4.04 1.04 21.63
C CYS A 356 4.82 1.72 20.51
N ALA A 357 4.28 2.79 19.93
CA ALA A 357 4.89 3.51 18.81
C ALA A 357 6.19 4.23 19.19
N CYS A 358 6.24 4.86 20.37
CA CYS A 358 7.39 5.66 20.81
C CYS A 358 8.68 4.83 21.05
N LEU A 359 8.54 3.56 21.45
CA LEU A 359 9.67 2.64 21.70
C LEU A 359 10.20 1.95 20.45
N ALA A 360 9.39 1.83 19.39
CA ALA A 360 9.79 1.16 18.15
C ALA A 360 10.58 2.11 17.21
N TYR A 361 10.35 3.42 17.31
CA TYR A 361 11.16 4.46 16.64
C TYR A 361 12.66 4.34 16.97
N VAL A 362 13.00 3.91 18.19
CA VAL A 362 14.38 3.68 18.66
C VAL A 362 15.04 2.46 18.00
N VAL A 363 14.26 1.48 17.49
CA VAL A 363 14.78 0.23 16.90
C VAL A 363 14.99 0.32 15.39
N ALA A 364 14.17 1.09 14.68
CA ALA A 364 14.39 1.35 13.26
C ALA A 364 15.79 1.95 13.01
N ASP A 365 16.25 2.82 13.91
CA ASP A 365 17.59 3.42 13.88
C ASP A 365 18.73 2.41 14.22
N MET A 366 18.40 1.30 14.89
CA MET A 366 19.34 0.21 15.23
C MET A 366 19.43 -0.90 14.18
N LEU A 367 18.39 -1.13 13.37
CA LEU A 367 18.39 -2.14 12.31
C LEU A 367 19.03 -1.65 11.00
N LEU A 368 19.27 -0.33 10.89
CA LEU A 368 19.86 0.32 9.71
C LEU A 368 21.37 0.60 9.84
N ASN A 369 22.01 0.20 10.95
CA ASN A 369 23.46 0.36 11.20
C ASN A 369 24.19 -0.97 11.31
#